data_AF-A0AA37GZ18-F1
#
_entry.id   AF-A0AA37GZ18-F1
#
_cell.length_a   1.000
_cell.length_b   1.000
_cell.length_c   1.000
_cell.angle_alpha   90.00
_cell.angle_beta   90.00
_cell.angle_gamma   90.00
#
_symmetry.space_group_name_H-M   'P 1'
#
loop_
_entity.id
_entity.type
_entity.pdbx_description
1 polymer ?
#
loop_
_entity_poly.entity_id
_entity_poly.type
_entity_poly.pdbx_seq_one_letter_code
_entity_poly.pdbx_strand_id
1 'polypeptide(L)'
;MFLSSRFSQRVLALGVLMGTAWGGPVSIMSLLETRALGFQAVPQQLLDISTLDSTCLQVLKQTINCEETVADLGQREYHGSLEDAKLTDAVCVASCKSALTVARRRIEGACAKTPELLPGMTVLSYIDSIMVGWEETCLKEEESGKYCNGENTPSSAKYLEEC
;
A
#
# COMPACT_ATOMS: atom_id res chain seq x y z
N MET A 1 -64.08 -11.07 -0.41
CA MET A 1 -64.24 -10.48 0.95
C MET A 1 -63.21 -9.35 1.05
N PHE A 2 -63.59 -8.09 0.72
CA PHE A 2 -63.96 -7.00 1.65
C PHE A 2 -62.81 -6.66 2.63
N LEU A 3 -62.28 -5.44 2.82
CA LEU A 3 -62.59 -4.04 2.46
C LEU A 3 -61.24 -3.28 2.31
N SER A 4 -61.05 -2.39 1.33
CA SER A 4 -61.25 -0.92 1.41
C SER A 4 -60.72 -0.19 2.66
N SER A 5 -59.70 0.64 2.47
CA SER A 5 -59.64 1.97 3.10
C SER A 5 -58.89 2.95 2.19
N ARG A 6 -59.61 3.99 1.77
CA ARG A 6 -59.06 5.19 1.15
C ARG A 6 -58.72 6.17 2.27
N PHE A 7 -57.57 6.82 2.21
CA PHE A 7 -57.45 8.15 2.80
C PHE A 7 -56.79 9.09 1.81
N SER A 8 -57.59 10.06 1.39
CA SER A 8 -57.26 11.11 0.45
C SER A 8 -57.03 12.36 1.28
N GLN A 9 -55.89 13.03 1.11
CA GLN A 9 -55.85 14.49 1.15
C GLN A 9 -54.60 15.01 0.46
N ARG A 10 -54.86 15.62 -0.71
CA ARG A 10 -53.93 16.52 -1.40
C ARG A 10 -53.91 17.84 -0.63
N VAL A 11 -52.74 18.36 -0.34
CA VAL A 11 -52.54 19.80 -0.13
C VAL A 11 -51.52 20.27 -1.15
N LEU A 12 -52.03 20.99 -2.13
CA LEU A 12 -51.26 21.85 -3.04
C LEU A 12 -50.84 23.09 -2.25
N ALA A 13 -49.55 23.38 -2.20
CA ALA A 13 -49.06 24.72 -1.88
C ALA A 13 -48.02 25.10 -2.94
N LEU A 14 -48.47 25.89 -3.91
CA LEU A 14 -47.59 26.70 -4.73
C LEU A 14 -46.95 27.77 -3.83
N GLY A 15 -45.63 27.76 -3.74
CA GLY A 15 -44.84 28.84 -3.18
C GLY A 15 -43.72 29.18 -4.14
N VAL A 16 -43.96 30.14 -5.03
CA VAL A 16 -42.90 30.82 -5.80
C VAL A 16 -42.20 31.77 -4.83
N LEU A 17 -40.90 31.56 -4.61
CA LEU A 17 -40.03 32.57 -4.00
C LEU A 17 -38.92 32.91 -4.98
N MET A 18 -38.97 34.15 -5.44
CA MET A 18 -37.89 34.81 -6.19
C MET A 18 -36.68 35.04 -5.27
N GLY A 19 -35.50 34.73 -5.80
CA GLY A 19 -34.23 35.40 -5.50
C GLY A 19 -33.53 35.08 -4.17
N THR A 20 -32.34 34.49 -4.25
CA THR A 20 -31.09 35.20 -3.95
C THR A 20 -29.91 34.34 -4.44
N ALA A 21 -28.87 35.01 -4.95
CA ALA A 21 -27.61 34.41 -5.37
C ALA A 21 -26.94 33.71 -4.18
N TRP A 22 -26.90 32.38 -4.20
CA TRP A 22 -26.12 31.60 -3.25
C TRP A 22 -25.07 30.88 -4.06
N GLY A 23 -23.85 31.44 -4.07
CA GLY A 23 -22.65 30.63 -4.26
C GLY A 23 -22.68 29.57 -3.17
N GLY A 24 -23.10 28.36 -3.54
CA GLY A 24 -22.94 27.20 -2.69
C GLY A 24 -21.45 26.98 -2.46
N PRO A 25 -21.02 26.59 -1.26
CA PRO A 25 -19.64 26.20 -1.06
C PRO A 25 -19.35 25.07 -2.04
N VAL A 26 -18.36 25.27 -2.92
CA VAL A 26 -17.73 24.15 -3.61
C VAL A 26 -17.28 23.23 -2.47
N SER A 27 -17.96 22.10 -2.32
CA SER A 27 -17.50 21.04 -1.45
C SER A 27 -16.14 20.64 -1.97
N ILE A 28 -15.10 21.22 -1.38
CA ILE A 28 -13.82 20.61 -1.12
C ILE A 28 -14.08 19.34 -0.30
N MET A 29 -14.77 18.37 -0.91
CA MET A 29 -14.44 16.98 -0.65
C MET A 29 -13.01 16.91 -1.13
N SER A 30 -12.08 17.08 -0.20
CA SER A 30 -10.70 16.72 -0.37
C SER A 30 -10.72 15.40 -1.14
N LEU A 31 -10.16 15.42 -2.34
CA LEU A 31 -9.45 14.25 -2.86
C LEU A 31 -8.35 13.97 -1.84
N LEU A 32 -8.74 13.38 -0.71
CA LEU A 32 -7.86 12.48 -0.01
C LEU A 32 -7.76 11.33 -1.00
N GLU A 33 -6.71 11.37 -1.83
CA GLU A 33 -6.21 10.19 -2.53
C GLU A 33 -6.24 9.08 -1.47
N THR A 34 -7.22 8.19 -1.54
CA THR A 34 -7.34 7.13 -0.55
C THR A 34 -6.25 6.15 -0.92
N ARG A 35 -5.07 6.38 -0.35
CA ARG A 35 -3.94 5.48 -0.52
C ARG A 35 -4.36 4.11 -0.03
N ALA A 36 -4.28 3.13 -0.91
CA ALA A 36 -4.62 1.78 -0.55
C ALA A 36 -3.54 1.28 0.42
N LEU A 37 -3.98 0.86 1.61
CA LEU A 37 -3.10 0.37 2.65
C LEU A 37 -3.08 -1.15 2.57
N GLY A 38 -1.99 -1.64 2.01
CA GLY A 38 -1.48 -2.98 2.21
C GLY A 38 -1.50 -3.87 0.99
N PHE A 39 -0.55 -4.79 0.97
CA PHE A 39 -0.28 -5.66 -0.17
C PHE A 39 0.02 -7.09 0.29
N GLN A 40 -0.03 -8.04 -0.63
CA GLN A 40 0.48 -9.41 -0.41
C GLN A 40 1.92 -9.47 -0.91
N ALA A 41 2.84 -10.03 -0.12
CA ALA A 41 4.26 -10.08 -0.49
C ALA A 41 4.48 -10.71 -1.87
N VAL A 42 3.78 -11.82 -2.15
CA VAL A 42 3.89 -12.54 -3.42
C VAL A 42 2.62 -12.30 -4.24
N PRO A 43 2.73 -11.79 -5.47
CA PRO A 43 1.59 -11.64 -6.38
C PRO A 43 0.85 -12.96 -6.59
N GLN A 44 -0.49 -12.91 -6.63
CA GLN A 44 -1.33 -14.10 -6.79
C GLN A 44 -1.00 -14.92 -8.06
N GLN A 45 -0.50 -14.24 -9.10
CA GLN A 45 -0.11 -14.85 -10.36
C GLN A 45 1.10 -15.79 -10.23
N LEU A 46 1.91 -15.62 -9.17
CA LEU A 46 3.08 -16.44 -8.87
C LEU A 46 2.80 -17.56 -7.86
N LEU A 47 1.58 -17.63 -7.32
CA LEU A 47 1.18 -18.66 -6.38
C LEU A 47 0.57 -19.84 -7.16
N ASP A 48 1.38 -20.85 -7.47
CA ASP A 48 0.83 -22.16 -7.88
C ASP A 48 0.19 -22.83 -6.65
N ILE A 49 -1.13 -22.67 -6.54
CA ILE A 49 -1.94 -23.12 -5.42
C ILE A 49 -1.86 -24.65 -5.24
N SER A 50 -1.47 -25.41 -6.27
CA SER A 50 -1.39 -26.87 -6.21
C SER A 50 -0.11 -27.41 -5.57
N THR A 51 0.95 -26.60 -5.50
CA THR A 51 2.28 -27.02 -4.98
C THR A 51 2.60 -26.46 -3.60
N LEU A 52 1.81 -25.50 -3.11
CA LEU A 52 1.98 -24.88 -1.80
C LEU A 52 1.27 -25.65 -0.68
N ASP A 53 1.96 -25.84 0.45
CA ASP A 53 1.30 -26.28 1.68
C ASP A 53 0.22 -25.27 2.09
N SER A 54 -0.91 -25.77 2.62
CA SER A 54 -2.04 -24.94 3.01
C SER A 54 -1.69 -23.86 4.04
N THR A 55 -0.74 -24.13 4.94
CA THR A 55 -0.25 -23.18 5.95
C THR A 55 0.56 -22.07 5.29
N CYS A 56 1.47 -22.43 4.38
CA CYS A 56 2.25 -21.45 3.63
C CYS A 56 1.33 -20.55 2.78
N LEU A 57 0.38 -21.14 2.07
CA LEU A 57 -0.60 -20.39 1.26
C LEU A 57 -1.41 -19.41 2.12
N GLN A 58 -1.86 -19.83 3.31
CA GLN A 58 -2.58 -18.93 4.22
C GLN A 58 -1.72 -17.76 4.66
N VAL A 59 -0.44 -17.98 4.96
CA VAL A 59 0.50 -16.91 5.31
C VAL A 59 0.72 -15.97 4.13
N LEU A 60 0.93 -16.48 2.92
CA LEU A 60 1.17 -15.66 1.72
C LEU A 60 -0.04 -14.81 1.30
N LYS A 61 -1.25 -15.23 1.69
CA LYS A 61 -2.47 -14.44 1.46
C LYS A 61 -2.68 -13.32 2.48
N GLN A 62 -1.89 -13.25 3.55
CA GLN A 62 -2.03 -12.19 4.55
C GLN A 62 -1.59 -10.85 3.98
N THR A 63 -2.38 -9.81 4.27
CA THR A 63 -2.05 -8.43 3.94
C THR A 63 -0.93 -7.92 4.85
N ILE A 64 0.08 -7.31 4.24
CA ILE A 64 1.12 -6.52 4.89
C ILE A 64 0.62 -5.09 4.96
N ASN A 65 0.47 -4.55 6.17
CA ASN A 65 -0.06 -3.20 6.38
C ASN A 65 1.02 -2.13 6.14
N CYS A 66 1.19 -1.74 4.88
CA CYS A 66 2.12 -0.73 4.37
C CYS A 66 1.44 0.02 3.20
N GLU A 67 2.03 1.12 2.74
CA GLU A 67 1.70 1.68 1.42
C GLU A 67 1.93 0.61 0.33
N GLU A 68 1.00 0.48 -0.62
CA GLU A 68 1.09 -0.55 -1.67
C GLU A 68 2.36 -0.44 -2.52
N THR A 69 2.85 0.79 -2.76
CA THR A 69 4.11 1.06 -3.47
C THR A 69 5.31 0.33 -2.89
N VAL A 70 5.28 -0.06 -1.61
CA VAL A 70 6.35 -0.88 -0.99
C VAL A 70 6.50 -2.23 -1.69
N ALA A 71 5.45 -2.80 -2.27
CA ALA A 71 5.54 -4.05 -3.03
C ALA A 71 6.49 -3.94 -4.23
N ASP A 72 6.54 -2.77 -4.87
CA ASP A 72 7.36 -2.52 -6.05
C ASP A 72 8.84 -2.37 -5.71
N LEU A 73 9.19 -2.10 -4.44
CA LEU A 73 10.56 -2.04 -3.95
C LEU A 73 11.26 -3.41 -3.93
N GLY A 74 10.55 -4.48 -4.29
CA GLY A 74 11.14 -5.82 -4.48
C GLY A 74 11.76 -6.05 -5.85
N GLN A 75 11.64 -5.11 -6.79
CA GLN A 75 12.23 -5.25 -8.11
C GLN A 75 13.77 -5.12 -8.03
N ARG A 76 14.49 -5.83 -8.91
CA ARG A 76 15.97 -5.81 -8.92
C ARG A 76 16.51 -4.58 -9.66
N GLU A 77 16.16 -3.41 -9.16
CA GLU A 77 16.64 -2.13 -9.65
C GLU A 77 16.87 -1.17 -8.48
N TYR A 78 17.67 -0.14 -8.72
CA TYR A 78 17.80 0.96 -7.77
C TYR A 78 16.52 1.78 -7.84
N HIS A 79 15.83 1.96 -6.72
CA HIS A 79 14.52 2.59 -6.70
C HIS A 79 14.58 4.12 -6.64
N GLY A 80 15.71 4.67 -6.20
CA GLY A 80 15.93 6.12 -6.16
C GLY A 80 14.85 6.87 -5.37
N SER A 81 14.69 8.16 -5.70
CA SER A 81 13.65 9.02 -5.11
C SER A 81 12.27 8.57 -5.55
N LEU A 82 11.29 8.57 -4.65
CA LEU A 82 9.87 8.48 -5.05
C LEU A 82 9.31 9.82 -5.59
N GLU A 83 10.11 10.89 -5.60
CA GLU A 83 9.77 12.24 -6.07
C GLU A 83 8.54 12.89 -5.39
N ASP A 84 7.97 12.25 -4.37
CA ASP A 84 6.89 12.76 -3.51
C ASP A 84 7.25 12.53 -2.04
N ALA A 85 7.62 13.60 -1.34
CA ALA A 85 7.98 13.55 0.08
C ALA A 85 6.88 12.96 0.98
N LYS A 86 5.60 13.23 0.67
CA LYS A 86 4.49 12.67 1.46
C LYS A 86 4.34 11.17 1.19
N LEU A 87 4.64 10.72 -0.02
CA LEU A 87 4.68 9.29 -0.33
C LEU A 87 5.86 8.62 0.37
N THR A 88 7.06 9.20 0.28
CA THR A 88 8.26 8.69 0.97
C THR A 88 8.03 8.59 2.47
N ASP A 89 7.47 9.62 3.12
CA ASP A 89 7.17 9.57 4.55
C ASP A 89 6.17 8.48 4.92
N ALA A 90 5.17 8.22 4.08
CA ALA A 90 4.18 7.17 4.32
C ALA A 90 4.76 5.76 4.08
N VAL A 91 5.64 5.59 3.10
CA VAL A 91 6.41 4.36 2.85
C VAL A 91 7.34 4.08 4.04
N CYS A 92 8.03 5.10 4.54
CA CYS A 92 9.09 4.98 5.53
C CYS A 92 8.64 5.05 6.99
N VAL A 93 7.34 4.91 7.26
CA VAL A 93 6.83 4.79 8.63
C VAL A 93 7.36 3.53 9.32
N ALA A 94 7.73 3.63 10.60
CA ALA A 94 8.26 2.51 11.38
C ALA A 94 7.29 1.32 11.49
N SER A 95 5.98 1.58 11.41
CA SER A 95 4.96 0.52 11.36
C SER A 95 5.07 -0.35 10.11
N CYS A 96 5.52 0.20 8.97
CA CYS A 96 5.73 -0.58 7.76
C CYS A 96 6.93 -1.53 7.91
N LYS A 97 8.08 -1.05 8.41
CA LYS A 97 9.23 -1.92 8.74
C LYS A 97 8.85 -3.07 9.66
N SER A 98 8.02 -2.77 10.66
CA SER A 98 7.50 -3.76 11.60
C SER A 98 6.59 -4.79 10.91
N ALA A 99 5.70 -4.34 10.02
CA ALA A 99 4.82 -5.22 9.24
C ALA A 99 5.61 -6.14 8.30
N LEU A 100 6.62 -5.61 7.59
CA LEU A 100 7.53 -6.38 6.76
C LEU A 100 8.27 -7.45 7.57
N THR A 101 8.84 -7.08 8.72
CA THR A 101 9.56 -8.01 9.61
C THR A 101 8.65 -9.15 10.10
N VAL A 102 7.41 -8.83 10.48
CA VAL A 102 6.41 -9.83 10.90
C VAL A 102 6.06 -10.76 9.74
N ALA A 103 5.83 -10.21 8.55
CA ALA A 103 5.51 -10.99 7.36
C ALA A 103 6.65 -11.96 7.01
N ARG A 104 7.90 -11.45 6.95
CA ARG A 104 9.10 -12.26 6.70
C ARG A 104 9.20 -13.43 7.68
N ARG A 105 9.07 -13.17 8.99
CA ARG A 105 9.14 -14.24 10.02
C ARG A 105 8.04 -15.30 9.85
N ARG A 106 6.80 -14.87 9.52
CA ARG A 106 5.70 -15.80 9.28
C ARG A 106 5.95 -16.66 8.05
N ILE A 107 6.43 -16.04 6.97
CA ILE A 107 6.81 -16.71 5.72
C ILE A 107 7.91 -17.72 5.98
N GLU A 108 8.98 -17.33 6.67
CA GLU A 108 10.09 -18.22 7.02
C GLU A 108 9.60 -19.46 7.78
N GLY A 109 8.74 -19.27 8.79
CA GLY A 109 8.20 -20.38 9.59
C GLY A 109 7.24 -21.31 8.84
N ALA A 110 6.42 -20.78 7.92
CA ALA A 110 5.39 -21.56 7.22
C ALA A 110 5.85 -22.12 5.87
N CYS A 111 6.80 -21.46 5.22
CA CYS A 111 7.15 -21.73 3.82
C CYS A 111 8.57 -22.33 3.65
N ALA A 112 9.28 -22.70 4.72
CA ALA A 112 10.67 -23.20 4.64
C ALA A 112 10.89 -24.40 3.70
N LYS A 113 9.86 -25.22 3.47
CA LYS A 113 9.92 -26.40 2.57
C LYS A 113 9.28 -26.15 1.20
N THR A 114 8.86 -24.92 0.95
CA THR A 114 8.17 -24.54 -0.28
C THR A 114 9.18 -24.53 -1.43
N PRO A 115 8.84 -25.11 -2.60
CA PRO A 115 9.64 -24.95 -3.81
C PRO A 115 9.87 -23.47 -4.15
N GLU A 116 10.81 -23.23 -5.06
CA GLU A 116 11.00 -21.89 -5.61
C GLU A 116 9.75 -21.40 -6.35
N LEU A 117 9.44 -20.11 -6.23
CA LEU A 117 8.34 -19.46 -6.95
C LEU A 117 8.68 -19.31 -8.44
N LEU A 118 9.95 -19.01 -8.72
CA LEU A 118 10.58 -18.92 -10.03
C LEU A 118 12.00 -19.48 -9.92
N PRO A 119 12.65 -19.94 -11.01
CA PRO A 119 14.01 -20.44 -10.95
C PRO A 119 14.98 -19.47 -10.25
N GLY A 120 15.60 -19.91 -9.15
CA GLY A 120 16.51 -19.13 -8.32
C GLY A 120 15.84 -18.13 -7.38
N MET A 121 14.52 -18.18 -7.21
CA MET A 121 13.75 -17.27 -6.37
C MET A 121 12.84 -18.03 -5.42
N THR A 122 13.24 -18.09 -4.16
CA THR A 122 12.44 -18.63 -3.06
C THR A 122 11.38 -17.62 -2.60
N VAL A 123 10.38 -18.11 -1.88
CA VAL A 123 9.39 -17.26 -1.20
C VAL A 123 10.08 -16.27 -0.23
N LEU A 124 11.10 -16.74 0.50
CA LEU A 124 11.83 -15.92 1.45
C LEU A 124 12.65 -14.82 0.76
N SER A 125 13.35 -15.16 -0.33
CA SER A 125 14.09 -14.17 -1.10
C SER A 125 13.19 -13.09 -1.71
N TYR A 126 11.91 -13.40 -2.00
CA TYR A 126 10.97 -12.41 -2.52
C TYR A 126 10.68 -11.30 -1.49
N ILE A 127 10.34 -11.68 -0.25
CA ILE A 127 10.11 -10.69 0.82
C ILE A 127 11.41 -10.02 1.26
N ASP A 128 12.55 -10.71 1.20
CA ASP A 128 13.86 -10.12 1.47
C ASP A 128 14.19 -9.01 0.46
N SER A 129 13.88 -9.19 -0.83
CA SER A 129 14.06 -8.14 -1.84
C SER A 129 13.24 -6.89 -1.53
N ILE A 130 11.96 -7.04 -1.15
CA ILE A 130 11.12 -5.91 -0.74
C ILE A 130 11.71 -5.17 0.46
N MET A 131 12.21 -5.91 1.45
CA MET A 131 12.82 -5.32 2.64
C MET A 131 14.10 -4.55 2.32
N VAL A 132 14.95 -5.09 1.44
CA VAL A 132 16.18 -4.41 0.98
C VAL A 132 15.82 -3.11 0.25
N GLY A 133 14.89 -3.13 -0.70
CA GLY A 133 14.47 -1.92 -1.39
C GLY A 133 13.80 -0.90 -0.46
N TRP A 134 13.07 -1.36 0.56
CA TRP A 134 12.55 -0.48 1.61
C TRP A 134 13.68 0.17 2.42
N GLU A 135 14.71 -0.60 2.81
CA GLU A 135 15.87 -0.07 3.54
C GLU A 135 16.67 0.94 2.71
N GLU A 136 16.87 0.67 1.43
CA GLU A 136 17.49 1.60 0.48
C GLU A 136 16.67 2.89 0.36
N THR A 137 15.35 2.77 0.15
CA THR A 137 14.44 3.91 -0.05
C THR A 137 14.32 4.78 1.20
N CYS A 138 14.38 4.17 2.38
CA CYS A 138 14.13 4.83 3.66
C CYS A 138 15.38 5.19 4.44
N LEU A 139 16.56 4.99 3.85
CA LEU A 139 17.82 5.42 4.44
C LEU A 139 17.83 6.94 4.61
N LYS A 140 18.25 7.39 5.80
CA LYS A 140 18.35 8.81 6.15
C LYS A 140 19.74 9.13 6.67
N GLU A 141 20.24 10.29 6.30
CA GLU A 141 21.46 10.86 6.89
C GLU A 141 21.19 11.21 8.36
N GLU A 142 22.05 10.77 9.27
CA GLU A 142 21.85 10.94 10.72
C GLU A 142 21.80 12.42 11.15
N GLU A 143 22.63 13.28 10.55
CA GLU A 143 22.74 14.69 10.96
C GLU A 143 21.56 15.54 10.46
N SER A 144 21.17 15.38 9.20
CA SER A 144 20.13 16.21 8.60
C SER A 144 18.73 15.60 8.65
N GLY A 145 18.62 14.28 8.87
CA GLY A 145 17.38 13.53 8.82
C GLY A 145 16.74 13.44 7.43
N LYS A 146 17.46 13.86 6.38
CA LYS A 146 17.00 13.80 4.99
C LYS A 146 17.19 12.41 4.42
N TYR A 147 16.31 12.04 3.49
CA TYR A 147 16.45 10.78 2.76
C TYR A 147 17.66 10.80 1.82
N CYS A 148 18.33 9.67 1.75
CA CYS A 148 19.56 9.45 0.97
C CYS A 148 19.34 9.23 -0.53
N ASN A 149 18.08 9.15 -0.95
CA ASN A 149 17.67 8.94 -2.33
C ASN A 149 17.05 10.20 -2.98
N GLY A 150 17.22 11.40 -2.41
CA GLY A 150 16.57 12.62 -2.90
C GLY A 150 16.96 13.04 -4.34
N GLU A 151 16.19 13.94 -4.95
CA GLU A 151 16.30 14.37 -6.38
C GLU A 151 17.70 14.78 -6.89
N ASN A 152 18.69 15.01 -6.01
CA ASN A 152 20.05 15.39 -6.40
C ASN A 152 21.12 14.36 -6.02
N THR A 153 20.74 13.14 -5.63
CA THR A 153 21.69 12.07 -5.34
C THR A 153 22.01 11.29 -6.61
N PRO A 154 23.29 11.24 -7.03
CA PRO A 154 23.71 10.41 -8.14
C PRO A 154 23.27 8.96 -7.92
N SER A 155 22.71 8.35 -8.97
CA SER A 155 22.23 6.95 -9.09
C SER A 155 23.23 5.83 -8.72
N SER A 156 24.35 6.16 -8.07
CA SER A 156 25.40 5.21 -7.73
C SER A 156 25.32 4.78 -6.28
N ALA A 157 25.45 3.47 -6.05
CA ALA A 157 25.68 2.83 -4.76
C ALA A 157 26.77 3.50 -3.88
N LYS A 158 27.64 4.31 -4.47
CA LYS A 158 28.66 5.12 -3.77
C LYS A 158 28.08 6.13 -2.78
N TYR A 159 26.86 6.65 -3.00
CA TYR A 159 26.22 7.59 -2.06
C TYR A 159 25.57 6.88 -0.86
N LEU A 160 25.33 5.57 -0.92
CA LEU A 160 24.83 4.79 0.20
C LEU A 160 25.91 4.47 1.24
N GLU A 161 27.20 4.71 0.94
CA GLU A 161 28.30 4.54 1.90
C GLU A 161 28.64 5.84 2.66
N GLU A 162 28.18 6.99 2.14
CA GLU A 162 28.36 8.32 2.74
C GLU A 162 27.04 8.84 3.37
N CYS A 163 25.96 8.09 3.19
CA CYS A 163 24.82 8.01 4.09
C CYS A 163 25.03 6.83 5.08
#